data_AF-A0A357I5F8-F1
#
_entry.id   AF-A0A357I5F8-F1
#
_cell.length_a   1.000
_cell.length_b   1.000
_cell.length_c   1.000
_cell.angle_alpha   90.00
_cell.angle_beta   90.00
_cell.angle_gamma   90.00
#
_symmetry.space_group_name_H-M   'P 1'
#
loop_
_entity.id
_entity.type
_entity.pdbx_description
1 polymer ?
#
loop_
_entity_poly.entity_id
_entity_poly.type
_entity_poly.pdbx_seq_one_letter_code
_entity_poly.pdbx_strand_id
1 'polypeptide(L)'
;SREMRLHLQRAYPLAVVATISPLLGLFGTVYGMIGAFESVALAGEMGDPSIMAADIAYALITTAIGLVIAVPALSAYHFFRIRTNMLALGLEGQLSHVISRWFGPNAVVPSGAPENSSLKGE
;
A
#
# COMPACT_ATOMS: atom_id res chain seq x y z
N SER A 1 3.13 10.08 19.16
CA SER A 1 3.13 8.68 18.66
C SER A 1 1.71 8.09 18.51
N ARG A 2 0.72 8.40 19.36
CA ARG A 2 -0.67 7.90 19.23
C ARG A 2 -1.45 8.44 18.01
N GLU A 3 -1.32 9.72 17.66
CA GLU A 3 -2.08 10.31 16.54
C GLU A 3 -1.61 9.89 15.14
N MET A 4 -0.33 9.50 15.01
CA MET A 4 0.21 9.00 13.75
C MET A 4 -0.31 7.59 13.43
N ARG A 5 -0.63 6.79 14.46
CA ARG A 5 -1.28 5.48 14.29
C ARG A 5 -2.74 5.59 13.87
N LEU A 6 -3.45 6.65 14.28
CA LEU A 6 -4.84 6.91 13.88
C LEU A 6 -4.99 7.24 12.39
N HIS A 7 -4.04 7.95 11.79
CA HIS A 7 -4.05 8.23 10.36
C HIS A 7 -3.81 6.98 9.49
N LEU A 8 -2.95 6.07 9.95
CA LEU A 8 -2.72 4.77 9.32
C LEU A 8 -3.92 3.82 9.46
N GLN A 9 -4.65 3.88 10.58
CA GLN A 9 -5.83 3.05 10.82
C GLN A 9 -6.98 3.33 9.85
N ARG A 10 -7.12 4.56 9.33
CA ARG A 10 -8.17 4.87 8.33
C ARG A 10 -7.91 4.24 6.96
N ALA A 11 -6.65 3.98 6.61
CA ALA A 11 -6.29 3.35 5.33
C ALA A 11 -6.26 1.81 5.39
N TYR A 12 -6.14 1.24 6.59
CA TYR A 12 -6.14 -0.21 6.82
C TYR A 12 -7.35 -0.94 6.21
N PRO A 13 -8.62 -0.50 6.39
CA PRO A 13 -9.76 -1.20 5.80
C PRO A 13 -9.73 -1.21 4.27
N LEU A 14 -9.23 -0.15 3.62
CA LEU A 14 -9.07 -0.12 2.16
C LEU A 14 -8.04 -1.14 1.68
N ALA A 15 -6.93 -1.30 2.41
CA ALA A 15 -5.92 -2.30 2.10
C ALA A 15 -6.50 -3.73 2.16
N VAL A 16 -7.31 -4.00 3.19
CA VAL A 16 -7.97 -5.30 3.39
C VAL A 16 -8.99 -5.58 2.28
N VAL A 17 -9.80 -4.58 1.91
CA VAL A 17 -10.76 -4.75 0.80
C VAL A 17 -10.05 -4.96 -0.53
N ALA A 18 -8.96 -4.22 -0.80
CA ALA A 18 -8.18 -4.35 -2.03
C ALA A 18 -7.55 -5.75 -2.19
N THR A 19 -7.20 -6.42 -1.09
CA THR A 19 -6.61 -7.77 -1.13
C THR A 19 -7.65 -8.88 -1.11
N ILE A 20 -8.76 -8.72 -0.40
CA ILE A 20 -9.83 -9.73 -0.32
C ILE A 20 -10.71 -9.73 -1.58
N SER A 21 -10.93 -8.57 -2.21
CA SER A 21 -11.84 -8.46 -3.36
C SER A 21 -11.44 -9.31 -4.58
N PRO A 22 -10.16 -9.38 -5.01
CA PRO A 22 -9.72 -10.31 -6.05
C PRO A 22 -9.89 -11.78 -5.65
N LEU A 23 -9.65 -12.12 -4.38
CA LEU A 23 -9.80 -13.48 -3.87
C LEU A 23 -11.26 -13.93 -3.91
N LEU A 24 -12.21 -13.02 -3.63
CA LEU A 24 -13.64 -13.29 -3.78
C LEU A 24 -14.05 -13.46 -5.26
N GLY A 25 -13.48 -12.67 -6.17
CA GLY A 25 -13.71 -12.83 -7.62
C GLY A 25 -13.23 -14.19 -8.13
N LEU A 26 -12.06 -14.63 -7.68
CA LEU A 26 -11.51 -15.96 -7.97
C LEU A 26 -12.33 -17.08 -7.32
N PHE A 27 -12.85 -16.89 -6.11
CA PHE A 27 -13.78 -17.86 -5.51
C PHE A 27 -15.04 -18.03 -6.36
N GLY A 28 -15.57 -16.94 -6.93
CA GLY A 28 -16.70 -16.97 -7.84
C GLY A 28 -16.44 -17.77 -9.12
N THR A 29 -15.19 -17.82 -9.63
CA THR A 29 -14.87 -18.69 -10.78
C THR A 29 -14.96 -20.14 -10.43
N VAL A 30 -14.41 -20.52 -9.26
CA VAL A 30 -14.47 -21.89 -8.77
C VAL A 30 -15.93 -22.31 -8.57
N TYR A 31 -16.74 -21.45 -7.97
CA TYR A 31 -18.17 -21.72 -7.77
C TYR A 31 -18.93 -21.89 -9.09
N GLY A 32 -18.74 -21.00 -10.07
CA GLY A 32 -19.40 -21.12 -11.38
C GLY A 32 -18.94 -22.34 -12.17
N MET A 33 -17.65 -22.71 -12.10
CA MET A 33 -17.14 -23.93 -12.72
C MET A 33 -17.70 -25.20 -12.07
N ILE A 34 -17.94 -25.20 -10.76
CA ILE A 34 -18.61 -26.32 -10.07
C ILE A 34 -20.03 -26.50 -10.63
N GLY A 35 -20.80 -25.42 -10.77
CA GLY A 35 -22.13 -25.47 -11.39
C GLY A 35 -22.11 -25.96 -12.84
N ALA A 36 -21.12 -25.51 -13.62
CA ALA A 36 -20.95 -25.99 -14.99
C ALA A 36 -20.73 -27.51 -15.05
N PHE A 37 -19.91 -28.08 -14.17
CA PHE A 37 -19.70 -29.53 -14.12
C PHE A 37 -20.91 -30.30 -13.56
N GLU A 38 -21.65 -29.71 -12.62
CA GLU A 38 -22.91 -30.28 -12.12
C GLU A 38 -23.97 -30.36 -13.24
N SER A 39 -24.07 -29.33 -14.08
CA SER A 39 -25.00 -29.32 -15.23
C SER A 39 -24.72 -30.46 -16.21
N VAL A 40 -23.44 -30.76 -16.48
CA VAL A 40 -23.01 -31.90 -17.30
C VAL A 40 -23.33 -33.22 -16.64
N ALA A 41 -23.06 -33.34 -15.33
CA ALA A 41 -23.31 -34.56 -14.58
C ALA A 41 -24.80 -34.91 -14.55
N LEU A 42 -25.69 -33.91 -14.48
CA LEU A 42 -27.13 -34.09 -14.49
C LEU A 42 -27.71 -34.34 -15.89
N ALA A 43 -27.15 -33.69 -16.92
CA ALA A 43 -27.67 -33.77 -18.29
C ALA A 43 -27.13 -34.97 -19.11
N GLY A 44 -26.10 -35.68 -18.62
CA GLY A 44 -25.58 -36.89 -19.26
C GLY A 44 -24.88 -36.66 -20.60
N GLU A 45 -24.80 -37.69 -21.46
CA GLU A 45 -24.11 -37.64 -22.78
C GLU A 45 -24.64 -36.56 -23.75
N MET A 46 -25.82 -36.00 -23.49
CA MET A 46 -26.44 -34.91 -24.27
C MET A 46 -26.57 -33.62 -23.45
N GLY A 47 -25.58 -33.32 -22.61
CA GLY A 47 -25.53 -32.05 -21.89
C GLY A 47 -25.64 -30.86 -22.83
N ASP A 48 -26.66 -30.00 -22.60
CA ASP A 48 -26.87 -28.79 -23.41
C ASP A 48 -25.69 -27.84 -23.20
N PRO A 49 -24.84 -27.63 -24.24
CA PRO A 49 -23.64 -26.79 -24.12
C PRO A 49 -23.97 -25.34 -23.77
N SER A 50 -25.20 -24.89 -24.04
CA SER A 50 -25.63 -23.53 -23.72
C SER A 50 -25.69 -23.27 -22.22
N ILE A 51 -26.06 -24.27 -21.42
CA ILE A 51 -26.16 -24.15 -19.95
C ILE A 51 -24.76 -24.07 -19.35
N MET A 52 -23.85 -24.95 -19.77
CA MET A 52 -22.44 -24.86 -19.37
C MET A 52 -21.81 -23.51 -19.71
N ALA A 53 -22.06 -23.01 -20.93
CA ALA A 53 -21.51 -21.74 -21.38
C ALA A 53 -22.00 -20.57 -20.51
N ALA A 54 -23.25 -20.62 -20.04
CA ALA A 54 -23.79 -19.63 -19.11
C ALA A 54 -23.06 -19.65 -17.76
N ASP A 55 -22.84 -20.82 -17.16
CA ASP A 55 -22.16 -20.95 -15.86
C ASP A 55 -20.69 -20.50 -15.92
N ILE A 56 -20.00 -20.81 -17.02
CA ILE A 56 -18.64 -20.32 -17.28
C ILE A 56 -18.64 -18.79 -17.47
N ALA A 57 -19.63 -18.24 -18.17
CA ALA A 57 -19.75 -16.79 -18.31
C ALA A 57 -19.98 -16.10 -16.96
N TYR A 58 -20.81 -16.67 -16.09
CA TYR A 58 -20.99 -16.19 -14.72
C TYR A 58 -19.67 -16.18 -13.94
N ALA A 59 -18.89 -17.27 -14.00
CA ALA A 59 -17.56 -17.34 -13.40
C ALA A 59 -16.62 -16.21 -13.88
N LEU A 60 -16.60 -15.90 -15.17
CA LEU A 60 -15.78 -14.82 -15.71
C LEU A 60 -16.25 -13.42 -15.24
N ILE A 61 -17.56 -13.20 -15.17
CA ILE A 61 -18.14 -11.94 -14.71
C ILE A 61 -17.79 -11.68 -13.23
N THR A 62 -17.83 -12.70 -12.37
CA THR A 62 -17.47 -12.52 -10.95
C THR A 62 -16.01 -12.08 -10.78
N THR A 63 -15.11 -12.58 -11.63
CA THR A 63 -13.70 -12.15 -11.65
C THR A 63 -13.57 -10.69 -12.07
N ALA A 64 -14.25 -10.32 -13.15
CA ALA A 64 -14.23 -8.95 -13.66
C ALA A 64 -14.71 -7.97 -12.58
N ILE A 65 -15.79 -8.30 -11.87
CA ILE A 65 -16.31 -7.48 -10.76
C ILE A 65 -15.29 -7.37 -9.61
N GLY A 66 -14.67 -8.49 -9.22
CA GLY A 66 -13.63 -8.49 -8.19
C GLY A 66 -12.45 -7.58 -8.53
N LEU A 67 -12.03 -7.56 -9.79
CA LEU A 67 -10.97 -6.66 -10.27
C LEU A 67 -11.41 -5.19 -10.33
N VAL A 68 -12.65 -4.93 -10.79
CA VAL A 68 -13.22 -3.57 -10.85
C VAL A 68 -13.30 -2.93 -9.46
N ILE A 69 -13.52 -3.70 -8.40
CA ILE A 69 -13.52 -3.20 -7.01
C ILE A 69 -12.09 -3.10 -6.45
N ALA A 70 -11.22 -4.07 -6.77
CA ALA A 70 -9.86 -4.11 -6.23
C ALA A 70 -8.98 -2.95 -6.71
N VAL A 71 -9.05 -2.58 -7.99
CA VAL A 71 -8.24 -1.49 -8.59
C VAL A 71 -8.45 -0.15 -7.87
N PRO A 72 -9.69 0.40 -7.76
CA PRO A 72 -9.90 1.67 -7.08
C PRO A 72 -9.59 1.60 -5.57
N ALA A 73 -9.85 0.47 -4.92
CA ALA A 73 -9.49 0.28 -3.51
C ALA A 73 -7.98 0.37 -3.29
N LEU A 74 -7.19 -0.26 -4.16
CA LEU A 74 -5.73 -0.23 -4.11
C LEU A 74 -5.19 1.17 -4.43
N SER A 75 -5.75 1.84 -5.44
CA SER A 75 -5.39 3.23 -5.79
C SER A 75 -5.62 4.18 -4.62
N ALA A 76 -6.78 4.09 -3.96
CA ALA A 76 -7.09 4.89 -2.78
C ALA A 76 -6.14 4.59 -1.61
N TYR A 77 -5.83 3.31 -1.35
CA TYR A 77 -4.85 2.92 -0.33
C TYR A 77 -3.47 3.55 -0.58
N HIS A 78 -2.96 3.48 -1.82
CA HIS A 78 -1.68 4.09 -2.18
C HIS A 78 -1.68 5.61 -1.99
N PHE A 79 -2.77 6.29 -2.36
CA PHE A 79 -2.90 7.74 -2.18
C PHE A 79 -2.79 8.14 -0.70
N PHE A 80 -3.52 7.46 0.20
CA PHE A 80 -3.43 7.71 1.64
C PHE A 80 -2.02 7.41 2.18
N ARG A 81 -1.39 6.32 1.73
CA ARG A 81 -0.04 5.95 2.17
C ARG A 81 1.00 7.02 1.79
N ILE A 82 0.96 7.52 0.55
CA ILE A 82 1.85 8.61 0.10
C ILE A 82 1.66 9.86 0.97
N ARG A 83 0.40 10.23 1.26
CA ARG A 83 0.12 11.39 2.12
C ARG A 83 0.67 11.23 3.53
N THR A 84 0.52 10.05 4.13
CA THR A 84 1.11 9.76 5.45
C THR A 84 2.63 9.80 5.44
N ASN A 85 3.27 9.28 4.38
CA ASN A 85 4.72 9.28 4.24
C ASN A 85 5.29 10.71 4.11
N MET A 86 4.63 11.57 3.32
CA MET A 86 5.01 12.98 3.18
C MET A 86 4.96 13.74 4.53
N LEU A 87 3.94 13.46 5.35
CA LEU A 87 3.83 14.04 6.69
C LEU A 87 4.92 13.52 7.63
N ALA A 88 5.25 12.23 7.56
CA ALA A 88 6.33 11.63 8.35
C ALA A 88 7.70 12.23 7.99
N LEU A 89 8.00 12.36 6.70
CA LEU A 89 9.24 13.00 6.22
C LEU A 89 9.35 14.46 6.66
N GLY A 90 8.25 15.22 6.64
CA GLY A 90 8.22 16.59 7.15
C GLY A 90 8.53 16.68 8.65
N LEU A 91 8.01 15.73 9.45
CA LEU A 91 8.29 15.63 10.88
C LEU A 91 9.74 15.26 11.15
N GLU A 92 10.31 14.31 10.40
CA GLU A 92 11.73 13.94 10.52
C GLU A 92 12.67 15.12 10.24
N GLY A 93 12.37 15.92 9.21
CA GLY A 93 13.13 17.13 8.91
C GLY A 93 13.10 18.17 10.04
N GLN A 94 11.93 18.39 10.65
CA GLN A 94 11.80 19.30 11.80
C GLN A 94 12.51 18.76 13.05
N LEU A 95 12.40 17.44 13.31
CA LEU A 95 13.07 16.81 14.44
C LEU A 95 14.58 16.91 14.31
N SER A 96 15.13 16.66 13.12
CA SER A 96 16.56 16.78 12.83
C SER A 96 17.09 18.18 13.13
N HIS A 97 16.33 19.22 12.75
CA HIS A 97 16.69 20.62 13.02
C HIS A 97 16.60 21.00 14.50
N VAL A 98 15.62 20.44 15.24
CA VAL A 98 15.50 20.69 16.69
C VAL A 98 16.60 19.97 17.47
N ILE A 99 16.90 18.73 17.09
CA ILE A 99 17.98 17.92 17.67
C ILE A 99 19.33 18.57 17.41
N SER A 100 19.62 19.04 16.20
CA SER A 100 20.87 19.74 15.90
C SER A 100 21.01 21.06 16.65
N ARG A 101 19.90 21.73 16.98
CA ARG A 101 19.93 22.95 17.79
C ARG A 101 20.13 22.68 19.29
N TRP A 102 19.56 21.59 19.80
CA TRP A 102 19.64 21.24 21.22
C TRP A 102 20.88 20.41 21.59
N PHE A 103 21.36 19.60 20.66
CA PHE A 103 22.52 18.71 20.84
C PHE A 103 23.70 19.10 19.92
N GLY A 104 23.58 20.18 19.15
CA GLY A 104 24.68 20.75 18.39
C GLY A 104 25.74 21.36 19.30
N PRO A 105 27.04 21.21 19.01
CA PRO A 105 28.08 21.47 19.99
C PRO A 105 28.21 22.96 20.33
N ASN A 106 28.22 23.27 21.62
CA ASN A 106 29.21 24.19 22.17
C ASN A 106 30.62 23.58 21.99
N ALA A 107 31.09 23.45 20.74
CA ALA A 107 32.51 23.38 20.44
C ALA A 107 32.86 24.74 19.84
N VAL A 108 33.09 25.67 20.75
CA VAL A 108 33.67 26.99 20.53
C VAL A 108 34.90 26.85 19.63
N VAL A 109 34.86 27.45 18.44
CA VAL A 109 36.02 28.15 17.87
C VAL A 109 35.51 29.44 17.23
N PRO A 110 35.68 30.60 17.88
CA PRO A 110 35.35 31.89 17.29
C PRO A 110 36.38 32.20 16.20
N SER A 111 35.89 32.71 15.08
CA SER A 111 36.70 33.42 14.10
C SER A 111 37.29 34.69 14.74
N GLY A 112 38.62 34.79 14.82
CA GLY A 112 39.35 36.01 15.22
C GLY A 112 40.72 35.74 15.88
N ALA A 113 41.80 36.08 15.18
CA ALA A 113 43.22 35.85 15.51
C ALA A 113 43.72 36.51 16.82
N PRO A 114 44.95 36.20 17.28
CA PRO A 114 46.04 37.12 16.93
C PRO A 114 47.35 36.46 16.48
N GLU A 115 47.97 37.16 15.55
CA GLU A 115 49.41 37.25 15.26
C GLU A 115 50.26 37.26 16.55
N ASN A 116 51.26 36.38 16.65
CA ASN A 116 52.50 36.71 17.36
C ASN A 116 53.68 35.97 16.73
N SER A 117 54.53 36.79 16.12
CA SER A 117 55.95 36.58 15.90
C SER A 117 56.63 35.65 16.91
N SER A 118 57.45 34.73 16.39
CA SER A 118 58.84 34.51 16.79
C SER A 118 59.21 33.05 16.61
N LEU A 119 59.62 32.68 15.39
CA LEU A 119 60.73 31.75 15.18
C LEU A 119 61.44 32.15 13.88
N LYS A 120 62.13 33.30 13.94
CA LYS A 120 63.33 33.51 13.15
C LYS A 120 64.50 33.02 14.00
N GLY A 121 64.90 31.79 13.73
CA GLY A 121 66.15 31.19 14.17
C GLY A 121 66.76 30.54 12.94
N GLU A 122 67.39 31.37 12.12
CA GLU A 122 68.52 31.16 11.21
C GLU A 122 68.61 32.33 10.20
#